data_AF-A0A542AW52-F1
#
_entry.id   AF-A0A542AW52-F1
#
_cell.length_a   1.000
_cell.length_b   1.000
_cell.length_c   1.000
_cell.angle_alpha   90.00
_cell.angle_beta   90.00
_cell.angle_gamma   90.00
#
_symmetry.space_group_name_H-M   'P 1'
#
loop_
_entity.id
_entity.type
_entity.pdbx_description
1 polymer ?
#
loop_
_entity_poly.entity_id
_entity_poly.type
_entity_poly.pdbx_seq_one_letter_code
_entity_poly.pdbx_strand_id
1 'polypeptide(L)' 'MEAIVHIGKLIQQRRDHMRITQEQLAEMADIGIITLYKIETGQANPTLKSLQKITDVLGLEITLQVKKI' A
#
# COMPACT_ATOMS: atom_id res chain seq x y z
N MET A 1 -8.98 -9.10 -9.92
CA MET A 1 -8.11 -7.91 -9.95
C MET A 1 -8.60 -6.77 -9.05
N GLU A 2 -9.85 -6.78 -8.57
CA GLU A 2 -10.38 -5.73 -7.68
C GLU A 2 -9.60 -5.53 -6.37
N ALA A 3 -9.15 -6.63 -5.74
CA ALA A 3 -8.45 -6.55 -4.45
C ALA A 3 -7.16 -5.73 -4.51
N ILE A 4 -6.36 -5.88 -5.57
CA ILE A 4 -5.08 -5.15 -5.73
C ILE A 4 -5.36 -3.65 -5.90
N VAL A 5 -6.34 -3.30 -6.74
CA VAL A 5 -6.75 -1.90 -6.95
C VAL A 5 -7.30 -1.28 -5.66
N HIS A 6 -8.05 -2.05 -4.87
CA HIS A 6 -8.58 -1.59 -3.59
C HIS A 6 -7.47 -1.32 -2.57
N ILE A 7 -6.51 -2.23 -2.44
CA ILE A 7 -5.35 -2.06 -1.55
C ILE A 7 -4.52 -0.83 -1.97
N GLY A 8 -4.23 -0.69 -3.27
CA GLY A 8 -3.50 0.47 -3.80
C GLY A 8 -4.17 1.80 -3.47
N LYS A 9 -5.50 1.88 -3.65
CA LYS A 9 -6.30 3.06 -3.27
C LYS A 9 -6.25 3.35 -1.78
N LEU A 10 -6.34 2.34 -0.92
CA LEU A 10 -6.30 2.51 0.53
C LEU A 10 -4.94 3.08 0.98
N ILE A 11 -3.84 2.56 0.42
CA ILE A 11 -2.49 3.05 0.65
C ILE A 11 -2.37 4.52 0.23
N GLN A 12 -2.82 4.86 -0.99
CA GLN A 12 -2.80 6.23 -1.51
C GLN A 12 -3.59 7.19 -0.61
N GLN A 13 -4.83 6.83 -0.25
CA GLN A 13 -5.68 7.64 0.61
C GLN A 13 -5.06 7.88 1.98
N ARG A 14 -4.45 6.84 2.57
CA ARG A 14 -3.78 6.97 3.86
C ARG A 14 -2.53 7.84 3.77
N ARG A 15 -1.75 7.69 2.70
CA ARG A 15 -0.58 8.51 2.41
C ARG A 15 -0.95 10.00 2.30
N ASP A 16 -2.03 10.30 1.57
CA ASP A 16 -2.53 11.67 1.41
C ASP A 16 -3.03 12.26 2.74
N HIS A 17 -3.68 11.44 3.58
CA HIS A 17 -4.08 11.85 4.94
C HIS A 17 -2.89 12.21 5.84
N MET A 18 -1.78 11.48 5.69
CA MET A 18 -0.52 11.76 6.39
C MET A 18 0.30 12.90 5.76
N ARG A 19 -0.12 13.42 4.60
CA ARG A 19 0.55 14.49 3.85
C ARG A 19 2.01 14.19 3.50
N ILE A 20 2.30 12.94 3.15
CA ILE A 20 3.62 12.52 2.68
C ILE A 20 3.60 12.21 1.18
N THR A 21 4.72 12.40 0.49
CA THR A 21 4.85 12.08 -0.94
C THR A 21 5.09 10.60 -1.17
N GLN A 22 4.98 10.15 -2.43
CA GLN A 22 5.32 8.77 -2.78
C GLN A 22 6.81 8.47 -2.55
N GLU A 23 7.70 9.44 -2.84
CA GLU A 23 9.13 9.35 -2.56
C GLU A 23 9.38 9.09 -1.07
N GLN A 24 8.75 9.89 -0.20
CA GLN A 24 8.90 9.78 1.25
C GLN A 24 8.41 8.43 1.77
N LEU A 25 7.22 7.98 1.33
CA LEU A 25 6.71 6.67 1.72
C LEU A 25 7.62 5.54 1.23
N ALA A 26 8.12 5.63 -0.01
CA ALA A 26 9.00 4.63 -0.60
C ALA A 26 10.33 4.53 0.17
N GLU A 27 10.91 5.66 0.54
CA GLU A 27 12.12 5.74 1.36
C GLU A 27 11.89 5.16 2.76
N MET A 28 10.82 5.59 3.46
CA MET A 28 10.50 5.11 4.81
C MET A 28 10.16 3.62 4.85
N ALA A 29 9.52 3.08 3.81
CA ALA A 29 9.16 1.67 3.72
C ALA A 29 10.28 0.80 3.13
N ASP A 30 11.42 1.39 2.74
CA ASP A 30 12.53 0.70 2.06
C ASP A 30 12.02 -0.11 0.85
N ILE A 31 11.33 0.58 -0.05
CA ILE A 31 10.84 0.05 -1.32
C ILE A 31 11.18 1.02 -2.47
N GLY A 32 11.31 0.48 -3.68
CA GLY A 32 11.49 1.33 -4.86
C GLY A 32 10.24 2.17 -5.14
N ILE A 33 10.43 3.46 -5.43
CA ILE A 33 9.33 4.38 -5.78
C ILE A 33 8.47 3.88 -6.95
N ILE A 34 9.08 3.29 -7.98
CA ILE A 34 8.37 2.70 -9.12
C ILE A 34 7.48 1.54 -8.66
N THR A 35 7.96 0.74 -7.70
CA THR A 35 7.19 -0.36 -7.13
C THR A 35 6.00 0.18 -6.36
N LEU A 36 6.18 1.19 -5.50
CA LEU A 36 5.08 1.85 -4.79
C LEU A 36 4.04 2.43 -5.77
N TYR A 37 4.49 3.14 -6.81
CA TYR A 37 3.61 3.68 -7.85
C TYR A 37 2.77 2.59 -8.52
N LYS A 38 3.39 1.47 -8.91
CA LYS A 38 2.67 0.34 -9.51
C LYS A 38 1.69 -0.33 -8.53
N ILE A 39 1.99 -0.32 -7.24
CA ILE A 39 1.08 -0.81 -6.20
C ILE A 39 -0.13 0.12 -6.07
N GLU A 40 0.08 1.43 -5.94
CA GLU A 40 -1.01 2.42 -5.81
C GLU A 40 -1.92 2.45 -7.04
N THR A 41 -1.37 2.24 -8.23
CA THR A 41 -2.14 2.18 -9.50
C THR A 41 -2.74 0.81 -9.80
N GLY A 42 -2.50 -0.20 -8.95
CA GLY A 42 -3.00 -1.56 -9.12
C GLY A 42 -2.35 -2.37 -10.25
N GLN A 43 -1.21 -1.90 -10.77
CA GLN A 43 -0.45 -2.53 -11.86
C GLN A 43 0.54 -3.59 -11.37
N ALA A 44 0.88 -3.60 -10.07
CA ALA A 44 1.73 -4.61 -9.45
C ALA A 44 0.95 -5.43 -8.42
N ASN A 45 1.28 -6.71 -8.32
CA ASN A 45 0.85 -7.56 -7.22
C ASN A 45 1.95 -7.55 -6.14
N PRO A 46 1.83 -6.76 -5.07
CA PRO A 46 2.84 -6.70 -4.02
C PRO A 46 2.93 -8.01 -3.25
N THR A 47 4.13 -8.31 -2.74
CA THR A 47 4.27 -9.37 -1.73
C THR A 47 3.69 -8.91 -0.40
N LEU A 48 3.29 -9.86 0.46
CA LEU A 48 2.82 -9.53 1.81
C LEU A 48 3.90 -8.76 2.61
N LYS A 49 5.18 -9.07 2.40
CA LYS A 49 6.31 -8.36 3.01
C LYS A 49 6.37 -6.88 2.59
N SER A 50 6.14 -6.60 1.30
CA SER A 50 6.08 -5.24 0.79
C SER A 50 4.87 -4.49 1.35
N LEU A 51 3.71 -5.16 1.46
CA LEU A 51 2.53 -4.57 2.09
C LEU A 51 2.79 -4.25 3.55
N GLN A 52 3.38 -5.17 4.33
CA GLN A 52 3.74 -4.93 5.73
C GLN A 52 4.62 -3.70 5.89
N LYS A 53 5.72 -3.60 5.12
CA LYS A 53 6.60 -2.43 5.15
C LYS A 53 5.85 -1.11 4.93
N ILE A 54 4.93 -1.08 3.95
CA ILE A 54 4.13 0.11 3.65
C ILE A 54 3.12 0.39 4.77
N THR A 55 2.42 -0.64 5.25
CA THR A 55 1.39 -0.49 6.27
C THR A 55 1.98 -0.09 7.61
N ASP A 56 3.16 -0.58 7.98
CA ASP A 56 3.87 -0.21 9.22
C ASP A 56 4.17 1.30 9.24
N VAL A 57 4.67 1.84 8.12
CA VAL A 57 4.93 3.28 7.97
C VAL A 57 3.65 4.10 8.02
N LEU A 58 2.58 3.60 7.40
CA LEU A 58 1.29 4.28 7.32
C LEU A 58 0.42 4.12 8.57
N GLY A 59 0.86 3.32 9.56
CA GLY A 59 0.08 2.95 10.74
C GLY A 59 -1.21 2.21 10.39
N LEU A 60 -1.14 1.31 9.40
CA LEU A 60 -2.22 0.43 8.96
C LEU A 60 -1.97 -0.99 9.44
N GLU A 61 -3.05 -1.73 9.64
CA GLU A 61 -3.01 -3.15 10.01
C GLU A 61 -3.63 -4.00 8.90
N ILE A 62 -2.98 -5.11 8.56
CA ILE A 62 -3.50 -6.09 7.61
C ILE A 62 -4.37 -7.08 8.39
N THR A 63 -5.66 -7.11 8.12
CA THR A 63 -6.61 -8.03 8.76
C THR A 63 -7.27 -8.96 7.76
N LEU A 64 -7.58 -10.19 8.20
CA LEU A 64 -8.35 -11.17 7.44
C LEU A 64 -9.75 -11.27 8.04
N GLN A 65 -10.77 -11.19 7.19
CA GLN A 65 -12.17 -11.30 7.58
C GLN A 65 -12.86 -12.42 6.80
N VAL A 66 -13.85 -13.06 7.42
CA VAL A 66 -14.65 -14.09 6.75
C VAL A 66 -15.42 -13.45 5.59
N LYS A 67 -15.26 -14.00 4.38
CA LYS A 67 -16.00 -13.56 3.21
C LYS A 67 -17.49 -13.79 3.45
N LYS A 68 -18.28 -12.72 3.55
CA LYS A 68 -19.74 -12.82 3.53
C LYS A 68 -20.15 -13.23 2.11
N ILE A 69 -20.82 -14.37 2.01
CA ILE A 69 -21.42 -14.90 0.78
C ILE A 69 -22.78 -14.26 0.60
#